data_AF-A0AAU8YIF1-F1
#
_entry.id   AF-A0AAU8YIF1-F1
#
_cell.length_a   1.000
_cell.length_b   1.000
_cell.length_c   1.000
_cell.angle_alpha   90.00
_cell.angle_beta   90.00
_cell.angle_gamma   90.00
#
_symmetry.space_group_name_H-M   'P 1'
#
loop_
_entity.id
_entity.type
_entity.pdbx_description
1 polymer ?
#
loop_
_entity_poly.entity_id
_entity_poly.type
_entity_poly.pdbx_seq_one_letter_code
_entity_poly.pdbx_strand_id
1 'polypeptide(L)'
;MTEYSNWKEITATPEAHLEFLRVIDGKLEEGLGGRNLYEKLSKEITVEGKAFSQAFHLNKLEASSNGWDTDETPDPVKLEIVELTSRIKEADPGYDLAHFMVGYEYMISEMKERGVEVNAGLDHSDPVPKNRSGSDYEPGM
;
A
#
# COMPACT_ATOMS: atom_id res chain seq x y z
N MET A 1 10.24 21.62 1.02
CA MET A 1 8.87 21.49 0.50
C MET A 1 8.95 20.66 -0.77
N THR A 2 8.23 19.54 -0.83
CA THR A 2 8.16 18.65 -1.99
C THR A 2 6.91 18.97 -2.77
N GLU A 3 7.04 19.18 -4.08
CA GLU A 3 5.92 19.55 -4.95
C GLU A 3 5.70 18.49 -6.02
N TYR A 4 4.44 18.09 -6.18
CA TYR A 4 3.99 17.18 -7.23
C TYR A 4 3.02 17.93 -8.15
N SER A 5 3.24 17.83 -9.46
CA SER A 5 2.42 18.57 -10.42
C SER A 5 1.01 17.99 -10.51
N ASN A 6 0.87 16.68 -10.23
CA ASN A 6 -0.40 15.96 -10.25
C ASN A 6 -0.32 14.63 -9.49
N TRP A 7 -1.48 14.04 -9.18
CA TRP A 7 -1.54 12.78 -8.43
C TRP A 7 -0.92 11.57 -9.14
N LYS A 8 -0.75 11.59 -10.47
CA LYS A 8 -0.11 10.45 -11.19
C LYS A 8 1.36 10.31 -10.84
N GLU A 9 2.04 11.38 -10.46
CA GLU A 9 3.42 11.33 -9.97
C GLU A 9 3.54 10.55 -8.65
N ILE A 10 2.41 10.30 -7.98
CA ILE A 10 2.34 9.63 -6.67
C ILE A 10 1.71 8.25 -6.77
N THR A 11 0.68 8.04 -7.61
CA THR A 11 -0.13 6.81 -7.56
C THR A 11 -0.20 6.04 -8.88
N ALA A 12 0.43 6.51 -9.97
CA ALA A 12 0.23 5.89 -11.28
C ALA A 12 0.86 4.50 -11.42
N THR A 13 1.97 4.24 -10.72
CA THR A 13 2.65 2.94 -10.72
C THR A 13 3.10 2.58 -9.31
N PRO A 14 3.41 1.30 -9.04
CA PRO A 14 4.00 0.87 -7.78
C PRO A 14 5.29 1.63 -7.44
N GLU A 15 6.18 1.89 -8.40
CA GLU A 15 7.44 2.62 -8.17
C GLU A 15 7.19 4.08 -7.83
N ALA A 16 6.27 4.76 -8.54
CA ALA A 16 5.91 6.13 -8.22
C ALA A 16 5.34 6.23 -6.80
N HIS A 17 4.54 5.23 -6.41
CA HIS A 17 4.00 5.14 -5.06
C HIS A 17 5.07 4.85 -4.02
N LEU A 18 5.98 3.92 -4.29
CA LEU A 18 7.12 3.62 -3.42
C LEU A 18 7.97 4.87 -3.15
N GLU A 19 8.32 5.63 -4.19
CA GLU A 19 9.07 6.89 -4.01
C GLU A 19 8.31 7.86 -3.11
N PHE A 20 6.98 7.95 -3.24
CA PHE A 20 6.17 8.77 -2.36
C PHE A 20 6.11 8.23 -0.92
N LEU A 21 6.03 6.92 -0.73
CA LEU A 21 6.05 6.30 0.60
C LEU A 21 7.38 6.58 1.30
N ARG A 22 8.52 6.53 0.60
CA ARG A 22 9.82 6.95 1.15
C ARG A 22 9.85 8.40 1.59
N VAL A 23 9.17 9.29 0.85
CA VAL A 23 9.02 10.71 1.20
C VAL A 23 8.15 10.90 2.45
N ILE A 24 7.16 10.04 2.69
CA ILE A 24 6.37 10.02 3.92
C ILE A 24 7.19 9.45 5.08
N ASP A 25 7.88 8.33 4.86
CA ASP A 25 8.73 7.64 5.84
C ASP A 25 9.79 8.59 6.41
N GLY A 26 10.49 9.33 5.55
CA GLY A 26 11.48 10.33 5.99
C GLY A 26 10.90 11.50 6.79
N LYS A 27 9.56 11.62 6.89
CA LYS A 27 8.87 12.60 7.73
C LYS A 27 8.28 12.00 9.01
N LEU A 28 8.27 10.67 9.15
CA LEU A 28 7.86 10.02 10.38
C LEU A 28 8.78 10.46 11.53
N GLU A 29 8.18 10.89 12.63
CA GLU A 29 8.90 11.14 13.87
C GLU A 29 8.55 10.03 14.84
N GLU A 30 9.56 9.24 15.23
CA GLU A 30 9.38 8.12 16.15
C GLU A 30 8.73 8.61 17.47
N GLY A 31 7.63 7.97 17.86
CA GLY A 31 6.99 8.19 19.16
C GLY A 31 6.01 9.36 19.29
N LEU A 32 5.71 10.12 18.22
CA LEU A 32 4.83 11.31 18.30
C LEU A 32 3.39 11.12 17.76
N GLY A 33 3.08 9.96 17.15
CA GLY A 33 1.72 9.57 16.72
C GLY A 33 1.15 10.34 15.51
N GLY A 34 0.03 9.83 14.96
CA GLY A 34 -0.49 10.22 13.63
C GLY A 34 -0.92 11.67 13.43
N ARG A 35 -1.31 12.37 14.51
CA ARG A 35 -1.73 13.79 14.41
C ARG A 35 -0.59 14.70 13.95
N ASN A 36 0.65 14.35 14.28
CA ASN A 36 1.85 15.09 13.85
C ASN A 36 2.15 14.86 12.36
N LEU A 37 1.94 13.63 11.88
CA LEU A 37 2.23 13.27 10.49
C LEU A 37 1.36 14.05 9.51
N TYR A 38 0.03 14.10 9.72
CA TYR A 38 -0.86 14.86 8.84
C TYR A 38 -0.48 16.35 8.75
N GLU A 39 -0.24 17.00 9.89
CA GLU A 39 0.14 18.42 9.92
C GLU A 39 1.47 18.66 9.22
N LYS A 40 2.43 17.75 9.38
CA LYS A 40 3.74 17.83 8.73
C LYS A 40 3.62 17.66 7.22
N LEU A 41 2.91 16.64 6.76
CA LEU A 41 2.68 16.39 5.34
C LEU A 41 1.95 17.56 4.67
N SER A 42 0.90 18.11 5.30
CA SER A 42 0.16 19.25 4.73
C SER A 42 0.96 20.54 4.64
N LYS A 43 1.97 20.73 5.51
CA LYS A 43 2.89 21.89 5.46
C LYS A 43 4.05 21.70 4.49
N GLU A 44 4.51 20.47 4.30
CA GLU A 44 5.74 20.19 3.56
C GLU A 44 5.52 19.67 2.14
N ILE A 45 4.32 19.19 1.82
CA ILE A 45 3.99 18.60 0.53
C ILE A 45 2.83 19.36 -0.13
N THR A 46 3.01 19.66 -1.41
CA THR A 46 1.95 20.18 -2.27
C THR A 46 1.70 19.25 -3.46
N VAL A 47 0.42 19.13 -3.86
CA VAL A 47 -0.01 18.37 -5.04
C VAL A 47 -1.00 19.23 -5.80
N GLU A 48 -0.76 19.48 -7.09
CA GLU A 48 -1.59 20.36 -7.93
C GLU A 48 -1.76 21.78 -7.32
N GLY A 49 -0.69 22.29 -6.71
CA GLY A 49 -0.67 23.60 -6.04
C GLY A 49 -1.47 23.67 -4.73
N LYS A 50 -1.95 22.54 -4.19
CA LYS A 50 -2.70 22.46 -2.92
C LYS A 50 -1.89 21.72 -1.87
N ALA A 51 -2.09 22.06 -0.61
CA ALA A 51 -1.53 21.31 0.52
C ALA A 51 -1.95 19.84 0.45
N PHE A 52 -1.03 18.94 0.80
CA PHE A 52 -1.29 17.50 0.80
C PHE A 52 -2.47 17.13 1.71
N SER A 53 -3.25 16.14 1.27
CA SER A 53 -4.34 15.55 2.04
C SER A 53 -4.29 14.03 1.93
N GLN A 54 -4.17 13.36 3.09
CA GLN A 54 -4.19 11.90 3.19
C GLN A 54 -5.47 11.31 2.57
N ALA A 55 -6.63 11.92 2.82
CA ALA A 55 -7.90 11.46 2.26
C ALA A 55 -7.92 11.54 0.73
N PHE A 56 -7.37 12.60 0.13
CA PHE A 56 -7.25 12.67 -1.33
C PHE A 56 -6.26 11.64 -1.86
N HIS A 57 -5.14 11.44 -1.17
CA HIS A 57 -4.18 10.43 -1.55
C HIS A 57 -4.79 9.02 -1.55
N LEU A 58 -5.48 8.61 -0.49
CA LEU A 58 -6.13 7.29 -0.39
C LEU A 58 -7.15 7.08 -1.51
N ASN A 59 -8.01 8.07 -1.78
CA ASN A 59 -8.97 7.99 -2.89
C ASN A 59 -8.28 7.85 -4.26
N LYS A 60 -7.15 8.55 -4.46
CA LYS A 60 -6.39 8.47 -5.73
C LYS A 60 -5.63 7.16 -5.85
N LEU A 61 -5.11 6.64 -4.74
CA LEU A 61 -4.45 5.36 -4.65
C LEU A 61 -5.42 4.24 -5.03
N GLU A 62 -6.60 4.20 -4.43
CA GLU A 62 -7.63 3.20 -4.74
C GLU A 62 -8.02 3.22 -6.22
N ALA A 63 -8.25 4.42 -6.77
CA ALA A 63 -8.60 4.58 -8.17
C ALA A 63 -7.48 4.19 -9.16
N SER A 64 -6.21 4.32 -8.76
CA SER A 64 -5.06 4.07 -9.66
C SER A 64 -4.50 2.65 -9.53
N SER A 65 -4.44 2.14 -8.30
CA SER A 65 -3.82 0.85 -7.98
C SER A 65 -4.53 -0.34 -8.62
N ASN A 66 -5.82 -0.22 -8.93
CA ASN A 66 -6.55 -1.23 -9.71
C ASN A 66 -5.95 -1.47 -11.11
N GLY A 67 -5.18 -0.52 -11.66
CA GLY A 67 -4.50 -0.64 -12.94
C GLY A 67 -3.02 -0.98 -12.84
N TRP A 68 -2.49 -1.26 -11.64
CA TRP A 68 -1.08 -1.64 -11.49
C TRP A 68 -0.85 -3.05 -12.01
N ASP A 69 0.22 -3.23 -12.78
CA ASP A 69 0.68 -4.56 -13.16
C ASP A 69 1.55 -5.12 -12.04
N THR A 70 0.90 -5.75 -11.07
CA THR A 70 1.61 -6.36 -9.95
C THR A 70 2.51 -7.50 -10.43
N ASP A 71 2.12 -8.29 -11.43
CA ASP A 71 2.90 -9.44 -11.88
C ASP A 71 4.28 -9.01 -12.44
N GLU A 72 4.33 -7.90 -13.20
CA GLU A 72 5.58 -7.34 -13.74
C GLU A 72 6.37 -6.48 -12.73
N THR A 73 5.76 -6.10 -11.60
CA THR A 73 6.44 -5.31 -10.57
C THR A 73 7.49 -6.16 -9.84
N PRO A 74 8.76 -5.69 -9.74
CA PRO A 74 9.80 -6.45 -9.05
C PRO A 74 9.49 -6.69 -7.56
N ASP A 75 9.78 -7.90 -7.05
CA ASP A 75 9.58 -8.25 -5.64
C ASP A 75 10.24 -7.26 -4.65
N PRO A 76 11.44 -6.70 -4.89
CA PRO A 76 12.01 -5.68 -4.00
C PRO A 76 11.15 -4.42 -3.88
N VAL A 77 10.46 -4.01 -4.95
CA VAL A 77 9.55 -2.86 -4.94
C VAL A 77 8.31 -3.18 -4.10
N LYS A 78 7.71 -4.36 -4.32
CA LYS A 78 6.54 -4.82 -3.56
C LYS A 78 6.85 -4.95 -2.07
N LEU A 79 8.00 -5.54 -1.73
CA LEU A 79 8.42 -5.76 -0.35
C LEU A 79 8.56 -4.42 0.38
N GLU A 80 9.23 -3.44 -0.23
CA GLU A 80 9.42 -2.14 0.39
C GLU A 80 8.12 -1.34 0.51
N ILE A 81 7.21 -1.45 -0.48
CA ILE A 81 5.85 -0.89 -0.35
C ILE A 81 5.15 -1.46 0.87
N VAL A 82 5.22 -2.79 1.07
CA VAL A 82 4.60 -3.45 2.21
C VAL A 82 5.21 -2.98 3.53
N GLU A 83 6.53 -2.97 3.64
CA GLU A 83 7.26 -2.52 4.84
C GLU A 83 6.94 -1.08 5.22
N LEU A 84 6.98 -0.16 4.25
CA LEU A 84 6.68 1.25 4.48
C LEU A 84 5.20 1.46 4.82
N THR A 85 4.30 0.71 4.20
CA THR A 85 2.87 0.75 4.51
C THR A 85 2.61 0.35 5.97
N SER A 86 3.20 -0.75 6.43
CA SER A 86 3.06 -1.20 7.82
C SER A 86 3.62 -0.18 8.80
N ARG A 87 4.81 0.37 8.54
CA ARG A 87 5.43 1.38 9.40
C ARG A 87 4.64 2.68 9.46
N ILE A 88 4.11 3.15 8.33
CA ILE A 88 3.26 4.35 8.27
C ILE A 88 1.97 4.10 9.06
N LYS A 89 1.36 2.92 8.95
CA LYS A 89 0.16 2.54 9.71
C LYS A 89 0.41 2.49 11.22
N GLU A 90 1.57 2.00 11.65
CA GLU A 90 1.97 2.01 13.06
C GLU A 90 2.13 3.44 13.61
N ALA A 91 2.72 4.33 12.82
CA ALA A 91 2.89 5.74 13.21
C ALA A 91 1.58 6.54 13.17
N ASP A 92 0.73 6.28 12.16
CA ASP A 92 -0.57 6.90 11.96
C ASP A 92 -1.65 5.85 11.64
N PRO A 93 -2.34 5.32 12.67
CA PRO A 93 -3.39 4.32 12.46
C PRO A 93 -4.54 4.77 11.57
N GLY A 94 -4.75 6.09 11.41
CA GLY A 94 -5.77 6.63 10.51
C GLY A 94 -5.38 6.56 9.04
N TYR A 95 -4.10 6.37 8.72
CA TYR A 95 -3.58 6.37 7.36
C TYR A 95 -3.51 4.94 6.79
N ASP A 96 -4.67 4.40 6.45
CA ASP A 96 -4.83 2.99 6.05
C ASP A 96 -4.48 2.71 4.59
N LEU A 97 -3.21 2.80 4.23
CA LEU A 97 -2.75 2.56 2.85
C LEU A 97 -3.08 1.14 2.35
N ALA A 98 -2.96 0.13 3.22
CA ALA A 98 -3.23 -1.26 2.86
C ALA A 98 -4.68 -1.47 2.40
N HIS A 99 -5.65 -0.84 3.08
CA HIS A 99 -7.06 -0.94 2.71
C HIS A 99 -7.37 -0.28 1.36
N PHE A 100 -6.72 0.84 1.04
CA PHE A 100 -6.99 1.62 -0.18
C PHE A 100 -6.09 1.26 -1.36
N MET A 101 -5.16 0.32 -1.21
CA MET A 101 -4.30 -0.15 -2.29
C MET A 101 -4.86 -1.45 -2.88
N VAL A 102 -5.54 -1.33 -4.01
CA VAL A 102 -6.08 -2.48 -4.74
C VAL A 102 -4.92 -3.39 -5.15
N GLY A 103 -5.03 -4.68 -4.85
CA GLY A 103 -3.97 -5.67 -5.10
C GLY A 103 -2.90 -5.76 -4.02
N TYR A 104 -3.00 -5.03 -2.90
CA TYR A 104 -2.03 -5.12 -1.79
C TYR A 104 -1.89 -6.55 -1.23
N GLU A 105 -3.00 -7.21 -0.94
CA GLU A 105 -3.00 -8.61 -0.47
C GLU A 105 -2.47 -9.59 -1.54
N TYR A 106 -2.73 -9.30 -2.82
CA TYR A 106 -2.23 -10.11 -3.92
C TYR A 106 -0.71 -10.00 -4.04
N MET A 107 -0.14 -8.79 -3.96
CA MET A 107 1.32 -8.58 -3.94
C MET A 107 2.00 -9.39 -2.83
N ILE A 108 1.40 -9.42 -1.62
CA ILE A 108 1.91 -10.21 -0.50
C ILE A 108 1.85 -11.71 -0.81
N SER A 109 0.72 -12.17 -1.33
CA SER A 109 0.49 -13.59 -1.63
C SER A 109 1.46 -14.09 -2.69
N GLU A 110 1.64 -13.34 -3.78
CA GLU A 110 2.61 -13.67 -4.84
C GLU A 110 4.05 -13.76 -4.33
N MET A 111 4.48 -12.78 -3.53
CA MET A 111 5.82 -12.78 -2.93
C MET A 111 6.03 -14.01 -2.05
N LYS A 112 5.05 -14.36 -1.23
CA LYS A 112 5.08 -15.57 -0.38
C LYS A 112 5.13 -16.86 -1.20
N GLU A 113 4.38 -16.95 -2.29
CA GLU A 113 4.42 -18.09 -3.21
C GLU A 113 5.82 -18.27 -3.85
N ARG A 114 6.53 -17.17 -4.09
CA ARG A 114 7.93 -17.16 -4.56
C ARG A 114 8.96 -17.40 -3.44
N GLY A 115 8.53 -17.55 -2.19
CA GLY A 115 9.38 -17.82 -1.03
C GLY A 115 10.03 -16.57 -0.42
N VAL A 116 9.53 -15.38 -0.74
CA VAL A 116 9.95 -14.12 -0.11
C VAL A 116 9.27 -14.01 1.27
N GLU A 117 10.07 -13.71 2.29
CA GLU A 117 9.55 -13.43 3.63
C GLU A 117 8.96 -12.03 3.68
N VAL A 118 7.68 -11.90 4.08
CA VAL A 118 6.94 -10.63 4.07
C VAL A 118 6.29 -10.41 5.44
N ASN A 119 6.71 -9.35 6.13
CA ASN A 119 6.17 -8.92 7.42
C ASN A 119 5.18 -7.77 7.22
N ALA A 120 3.95 -8.09 6.82
CA ALA A 120 2.93 -7.08 6.47
C ALA A 120 2.03 -6.64 7.64
N GLY A 121 2.19 -7.19 8.84
CA GLY A 121 1.25 -6.98 9.96
C GLY A 121 -0.16 -7.57 9.73
N LEU A 122 -0.42 -8.09 8.52
CA LEU A 122 -1.55 -8.94 8.20
C LEU A 122 -1.16 -10.38 8.55
N ASP A 123 -1.78 -10.92 9.59
CA ASP A 123 -1.61 -12.32 9.98
C ASP A 123 -2.23 -13.24 8.92
N HIS A 124 -1.47 -13.52 7.87
CA HIS A 124 -1.79 -14.54 6.87
C HIS A 124 -1.05 -15.85 7.18
N SER A 125 -0.80 -16.16 8.46
CA SER A 125 -0.25 -17.45 8.86
C SER A 125 -1.24 -18.61 8.70
N ASP A 126 -2.51 -18.31 8.46
CA ASP A 126 -3.45 -19.32 8.01
C ASP A 126 -3.16 -19.69 6.56
N PRO A 127 -2.72 -20.93 6.29
CA PRO A 127 -2.50 -21.37 4.92
C PRO A 127 -3.81 -21.26 4.14
N VAL A 128 -3.72 -20.76 2.91
CA VAL A 128 -4.78 -20.89 1.90
C VAL A 128 -5.32 -22.33 1.99
N PRO A 129 -6.63 -22.55 2.23
CA PRO A 129 -7.17 -23.89 2.32
C PRO A 129 -6.78 -24.62 1.03
N LYS A 130 -5.97 -25.68 1.16
CA LYS A 130 -5.62 -26.59 0.07
C LYS A 130 -6.83 -27.43 -0.31
N ASN A 131 -7.93 -26.82 -0.71
CA ASN A 131 -9.01 -27.51 -1.39
C ASN A 131 -8.98 -27.12 -2.86
N ARG A 132 -7.94 -27.60 -3.55
CA ARG A 132 -8.07 -27.94 -4.97
C ARG A 132 -8.85 -29.26 -5.06
N SER A 133 -9.92 -29.19 -5.84
CA SER A 133 -10.56 -30.30 -6.58
C SER A 133 -11.58 -31.14 -5.83
N GLY A 134 -12.78 -31.16 -6.42
CA GLY A 134 -13.93 -31.98 -6.04
C GLY A 134 -15.16 -31.50 -6.78
N SER A 135 -15.18 -31.68 -8.10
CA SER A 135 -16.38 -31.54 -8.91
C SER A 135 -17.36 -32.66 -8.56
N ASP A 136 -18.12 -32.52 -7.49
CA ASP A 136 -19.22 -33.44 -7.19
C ASP A 136 -20.54 -32.77 -7.54
N TYR A 137 -20.85 -32.86 -8.83
CA TYR A 137 -22.21 -32.76 -9.33
C TYR A 137 -22.95 -34.03 -8.87
N GLU A 138 -23.62 -33.99 -7.73
CA GLU A 138 -24.67 -34.98 -7.42
C GLU A 138 -26.04 -34.39 -7.74
N PRO A 139 -26.82 -34.99 -8.67
CA PRO A 139 -28.20 -34.60 -8.89
C PRO A 139 -29.08 -35.29 -7.83
N GLY A 140 -29.59 -34.50 -6.89
CA GLY A 140 -30.50 -34.96 -5.85
C GLY A 140 -31.97 -34.71 -6.20
N MET A 141 -32.61 -35.78 -6.68
CA MET A 141 -34.05 -36.12 -6.71
C MET A 141 -35.07 -35.22 -7.43
#